data_AF-A0A372GPB6-F1
#
_entry.id   AF-A0A372GPB6-F1
#
_cell.length_a   1.000
_cell.length_b   1.000
_cell.length_c   1.000
_cell.angle_alpha   90.00
_cell.angle_beta   90.00
_cell.angle_gamma   90.00
#
_symmetry.space_group_name_H-M   'P 1'
#
loop_
_entity.id
_entity.type
_entity.pdbx_description
1 polymer ?
#
loop_
_entity_poly.entity_id
_entity_poly.type
_entity_poly.pdbx_seq_one_letter_code
_entity_poly.pdbx_strand_id
1 'polypeptide(L)'
;MASPDGTIVWVSGPLPGSVHDLKAARIWGLVRAPAAAGFLVLADKGYVSADPHVKTPCKGKDKPEPLKDANRSHANSADRANERTRSRRAGRS
;
A
#
# COMPACT_ATOMS: atom_id res chain seq x y z
N MET A 1 -4.70 5.42 -1.77
CA MET A 1 -5.15 4.21 -2.49
C MET A 1 -4.99 4.40 -3.97
N ALA A 2 -4.68 3.33 -4.69
CA ALA A 2 -4.57 3.34 -6.14
C ALA A 2 -5.29 2.13 -6.75
N SER A 3 -5.83 2.32 -7.94
CA SER A 3 -6.36 1.26 -8.80
C SER A 3 -5.23 0.33 -9.27
N PRO A 4 -5.54 -0.88 -9.78
CA PRO A 4 -4.54 -1.84 -10.26
C PRO A 4 -3.62 -1.30 -11.37
N ASP A 5 -4.09 -0.35 -12.15
CA ASP A 5 -3.33 0.37 -13.18
C ASP A 5 -2.43 1.49 -12.62
N GLY A 6 -2.42 1.70 -11.30
CA GLY A 6 -1.62 2.72 -10.61
C GLY A 6 -2.29 4.08 -10.50
N THR A 7 -3.56 4.22 -10.90
CA THR A 7 -4.30 5.49 -10.76
C THR A 7 -4.67 5.74 -9.31
N ILE A 8 -4.22 6.87 -8.73
CA ILE A 8 -4.58 7.24 -7.36
C ILE A 8 -6.09 7.51 -7.27
N VAL A 9 -6.78 6.78 -6.40
CA VAL A 9 -8.22 6.89 -6.15
C VAL A 9 -8.51 7.76 -4.92
N TRP A 10 -7.59 7.78 -3.95
CA TRP A 10 -7.78 8.54 -2.71
C TRP A 10 -6.45 8.86 -2.00
N VAL A 11 -6.38 10.01 -1.34
CA VAL A 11 -5.25 10.48 -0.52
C VAL A 11 -5.79 11.09 0.78
N SER A 12 -5.19 10.76 1.92
CA SER A 12 -5.54 11.39 3.21
C SER A 12 -4.91 12.77 3.37
N GLY A 13 -5.54 13.62 4.18
CA GLY A 13 -4.87 14.80 4.72
C GLY A 13 -3.69 14.42 5.64
N PRO A 14 -2.73 15.33 5.87
CA PRO A 14 -1.64 15.10 6.81
C PRO A 14 -2.18 14.98 8.24
N LEU A 15 -1.57 14.09 9.04
CA LEU A 15 -1.81 14.04 10.48
C LEU A 15 -0.78 14.92 11.21
N PRO A 16 -1.16 15.61 12.29
CA PRO A 16 -0.23 16.43 13.06
C PRO A 16 0.82 15.56 13.77
N GLY A 17 2.09 15.99 13.69
CA GLY A 17 3.23 15.30 14.32
C GLY A 17 3.72 14.07 13.55
N SER A 18 4.75 13.40 14.10
CA SER A 18 5.28 12.15 13.54
C SER A 18 4.38 10.97 13.91
N VAL A 19 3.35 10.74 13.11
CA VAL A 19 2.46 9.58 13.26
C VAL A 19 2.98 8.45 12.39
N HIS A 20 3.25 7.30 13.02
CA HIS A 20 3.62 6.09 12.28
C HIS A 20 2.51 5.68 11.29
N ASP A 21 2.88 5.27 10.08
CA ASP A 21 1.96 4.98 8.97
C ASP A 21 0.84 4.01 9.35
N LEU A 22 1.14 2.93 10.09
CA LEU A 22 0.12 1.98 10.51
C LEU A 22 -0.90 2.61 11.47
N LYS A 23 -0.48 3.56 12.30
CA LYS A 23 -1.37 4.34 13.17
C LYS A 23 -2.23 5.29 12.34
N ALA A 24 -1.63 5.97 11.37
CA ALA A 24 -2.35 6.83 10.43
C ALA A 24 -3.42 6.04 9.66
N ALA A 25 -3.09 4.88 9.14
CA ALA A 25 -4.02 4.02 8.42
C ALA A 25 -5.19 3.52 9.29
N ARG A 26 -4.95 3.26 10.59
CA ARG A 26 -6.01 2.92 11.53
C ARG A 26 -6.94 4.10 11.83
N ILE A 27 -6.40 5.31 11.94
CA ILE A 27 -7.17 6.55 12.12
C ILE A 27 -8.07 6.79 10.91
N TRP A 28 -7.52 6.65 9.70
CA TRP A 28 -8.26 6.86 8.45
C TRP A 28 -9.15 5.67 8.04
N GLY A 29 -9.17 4.58 8.81
CA GLY A 29 -9.98 3.40 8.51
C GLY A 29 -9.50 2.57 7.31
N LEU A 30 -8.30 2.82 6.79
CA LEU A 30 -7.73 2.16 5.61
C LEU A 30 -7.55 0.65 5.78
N VAL A 31 -7.45 0.18 7.02
CA VAL A 31 -7.34 -1.26 7.35
C VAL A 31 -8.72 -1.92 7.45
N ARG A 32 -9.71 -1.26 8.05
CA ARG A 32 -11.03 -1.87 8.36
C ARG A 32 -12.05 -1.69 7.23
N ALA A 33 -12.06 -0.55 6.55
CA ALA A 33 -13.08 -0.24 5.54
C ALA A 33 -13.05 -1.22 4.34
N PRO A 34 -11.88 -1.59 3.79
CA PRO A 34 -11.83 -2.59 2.73
C PRO A 34 -12.25 -3.98 3.20
N ALA A 35 -11.86 -4.37 4.42
CA ALA A 35 -12.23 -5.66 5.01
C ALA A 35 -13.76 -5.77 5.19
N ALA A 36 -14.41 -4.70 5.69
CA ALA A 36 -15.86 -4.64 5.81
C ALA A 36 -16.59 -4.71 4.45
N ALA A 37 -15.93 -4.29 3.37
CA ALA A 37 -16.44 -4.37 2.01
C ALA A 37 -16.03 -5.66 1.27
N GLY A 38 -15.35 -6.60 1.94
CA GLY A 38 -14.94 -7.89 1.35
C GLY A 38 -13.71 -7.81 0.45
N PHE A 39 -12.97 -6.70 0.45
CA PHE A 39 -11.76 -6.53 -0.36
C PHE A 39 -10.50 -6.98 0.40
N LEU A 40 -9.65 -7.74 -0.29
CA LEU A 40 -8.28 -8.00 0.14
C LEU A 40 -7.41 -6.76 -0.13
N VAL A 41 -6.66 -6.34 0.87
CA VAL A 41 -5.76 -5.18 0.75
C VAL A 41 -4.33 -5.65 0.55
N LEU A 42 -3.72 -5.25 -0.55
CA LEU A 42 -2.27 -5.39 -0.76
C LEU A 42 -1.58 -4.15 -0.16
N ALA A 43 -0.68 -4.36 0.80
CA ALA A 43 0.00 -3.26 1.51
C ALA A 43 1.51 -3.47 1.55
N ASP A 44 2.25 -2.39 1.78
CA ASP A 44 3.70 -2.48 1.94
C ASP A 44 4.11 -3.22 3.24
N LYS A 45 5.39 -3.54 3.34
CA LYS A 45 5.94 -4.34 4.45
C LYS A 45 5.80 -3.66 5.82
N GLY A 46 5.66 -2.35 5.91
CA GLY A 46 5.40 -1.63 7.16
C GLY A 46 4.05 -1.98 7.79
N TYR A 47 3.15 -2.60 7.02
CA TYR A 47 1.82 -3.04 7.46
C TYR A 47 1.77 -4.51 7.90
N VAL A 48 2.93 -5.15 8.11
CA VAL A 48 2.95 -6.49 8.70
C VAL A 48 2.21 -6.46 10.04
N SER A 49 1.29 -7.40 10.23
CA SER A 49 0.40 -7.48 11.40
C SER A 49 -0.63 -6.34 11.52
N ALA A 50 -0.95 -5.66 10.42
CA ALA A 50 -2.01 -4.66 10.41
C ALA A 50 -3.39 -5.27 10.69
N ASP A 51 -3.72 -6.36 9.98
CA ASP A 51 -4.95 -7.15 10.06
C ASP A 51 -4.82 -8.42 9.17
N PRO A 52 -5.51 -9.56 9.45
CA PRO A 52 -5.47 -10.77 8.61
C PRO A 52 -5.88 -10.58 7.14
N HIS A 53 -6.72 -9.58 6.85
CA HIS A 53 -7.17 -9.24 5.49
C HIS A 53 -6.17 -8.37 4.71
N VAL A 54 -5.11 -7.89 5.39
CA VAL A 54 -4.01 -7.16 4.78
C VAL A 54 -2.92 -8.15 4.37
N LYS A 55 -2.68 -8.26 3.07
CA LYS A 55 -1.58 -9.05 2.51
C LYS A 55 -0.39 -8.13 2.25
N THR A 56 0.71 -8.42 2.93
CA THR A 56 2.00 -7.75 2.72
C THR A 56 2.98 -8.69 2.02
N PRO A 57 3.97 -8.15 1.26
CA PRO A 57 5.06 -8.95 0.71
C PRO A 57 5.69 -9.85 1.77
N CYS A 58 5.87 -11.13 1.44
CA CYS A 58 6.51 -12.08 2.34
C CYS A 58 7.95 -11.64 2.64
N LYS A 59 8.52 -11.96 3.81
CA LYS A 59 9.91 -11.64 4.18
C LYS A 59 10.82 -12.87 4.01
N GLY A 60 12.13 -12.67 3.79
CA GLY A 60 13.13 -13.75 3.65
C GLY A 60 13.91 -13.70 2.33
N LYS A 61 15.09 -14.34 2.26
CA LYS A 61 15.91 -14.46 1.04
C LYS A 61 15.58 -15.75 0.27
N ASP A 62 15.35 -16.86 0.97
CA ASP A 62 15.12 -18.19 0.40
C ASP A 62 13.63 -18.51 0.25
N LYS A 63 12.92 -17.68 -0.52
CA LYS A 63 11.50 -17.93 -0.81
C LYS A 63 11.36 -18.81 -2.07
N PRO A 64 10.38 -19.72 -2.12
CA PRO A 64 10.03 -20.41 -3.35
C PRO A 64 9.61 -19.40 -4.43
N GLU A 65 9.90 -19.72 -5.71
CA GLU A 65 9.66 -18.83 -6.87
C GLU A 65 8.26 -18.20 -6.94
N PRO A 66 7.15 -18.92 -6.65
CA PRO A 66 5.81 -18.32 -6.64
C PRO A 66 5.66 -17.13 -5.69
N LEU A 67 6.34 -17.15 -4.54
CA LEU A 67 6.34 -16.03 -3.59
C LEU A 67 7.24 -14.88 -4.06
N LYS A 68 8.31 -15.17 -4.82
CA LYS A 68 9.14 -14.14 -5.44
C LYS A 68 8.36 -13.42 -6.55
N ASP A 69 7.60 -14.15 -7.36
CA ASP A 69 6.74 -13.61 -8.41
C ASP A 69 5.59 -12.76 -7.87
N ALA A 70 4.94 -13.22 -6.80
CA ALA A 70 3.94 -12.43 -6.10
C ALA A 70 4.53 -11.12 -5.55
N ASN A 71 5.73 -11.16 -4.96
CA ASN A 71 6.41 -9.96 -4.47
C ASN A 71 6.84 -9.01 -5.61
N ARG A 72 7.30 -9.52 -6.76
CA ARG A 72 7.62 -8.70 -7.94
C ARG A 72 6.37 -8.01 -8.50
N SER A 73 5.27 -8.75 -8.63
CA SER A 73 3.99 -8.20 -9.10
C SER A 73 3.47 -7.10 -8.17
N HIS A 74 3.63 -7.30 -6.85
CA HIS A 74 3.31 -6.31 -5.83
C HIS A 74 4.21 -5.05 -5.95
N ALA A 75 5.51 -5.22 -6.15
CA ALA A 75 6.45 -4.12 -6.29
C ALA A 75 6.20 -3.27 -7.54
N ASN A 76 5.92 -3.90 -8.69
CA ASN A 76 5.64 -3.20 -9.94
C ASN A 76 4.37 -2.35 -9.85
N SER A 77 3.36 -2.83 -9.12
CA SER A 77 2.12 -2.07 -8.88
C SER A 77 2.38 -0.84 -8.01
N ALA A 78 3.23 -0.98 -6.98
CA ALA A 78 3.62 0.12 -6.10
C ALA A 78 4.48 1.17 -6.81
N ASP A 79 5.41 0.73 -7.66
CA ASP A 79 6.31 1.61 -8.42
C ASP A 79 5.54 2.52 -9.38
N ARG A 80 4.64 1.97 -10.19
CA ARG A 80 3.77 2.73 -11.11
C ARG A 80 2.94 3.81 -10.40
N ALA A 81 2.41 3.49 -9.22
CA ALA A 81 1.67 4.46 -8.40
C ALA A 81 2.58 5.60 -7.89
N ASN A 82 3.82 5.28 -7.52
CA ASN A 82 4.82 6.25 -7.07
C ASN A 82 5.35 7.14 -8.21
N GLU A 83 5.61 6.59 -9.39
CA GLU A 83 6.02 7.34 -10.58
C GLU A 83 5.00 8.42 -10.96
N ARG A 84 3.71 8.06 -11.00
CA ARG A 84 2.61 9.01 -11.25
C ARG A 84 2.52 10.09 -10.17
N THR A 85 2.78 9.74 -8.91
CA THR A 85 2.80 10.70 -7.81
C THR A 85 3.92 11.72 -7.99
N ARG A 86 5.12 11.26 -8.37
CA ARG A 86 6.28 12.13 -8.65
C ARG A 86 6.04 13.04 -9.85
N SER A 87 5.49 12.52 -10.94
CA SER A 87 5.13 13.29 -12.14
C SER A 87 4.17 14.44 -11.82
N ARG A 88 3.14 14.20 -10.99
CA ARG A 88 2.18 15.24 -10.55
C ARG A 88 2.74 16.24 -9.53
N ARG A 89 3.85 15.92 -8.86
CA ARG A 89 4.58 16.87 -8.00
C ARG A 89 5.47 17.77 -8.86
N ALA A 90 6.06 17.23 -9.91
CA ALA A 90 6.91 17.98 -10.84
C ALA A 90 6.13 18.97 -11.73
N GLY A 91 4.88 18.65 -12.11
CA GLY A 91 4.02 19.53 -12.92
C GLY A 91 3.26 20.64 -12.16
N ARG A 92 3.64 20.94 -10.91
CA ARG A 92 2.99 21.95 -10.06
C ARG A 92 3.96 23.06 -9.61
N SER A 93 4.94 23.38 -10.45
CA SER A 93 5.78 24.58 -10.32
C SER A 93 5.29 25.71 -11.19
#